data_AF-A0A5C8B1B1-F1
#
_entry.id   AF-A0A5C8B1B1-F1
#
_cell.length_a   1.000
_cell.length_b   1.000
_cell.length_c   1.000
_cell.angle_alpha   90.00
_cell.angle_beta   90.00
_cell.angle_gamma   90.00
#
_symmetry.space_group_name_H-M   'P 1'
#
loop_
_entity.id
_entity.type
_entity.pdbx_description
1 polymer ?
#
loop_
_entity_poly.entity_id
_entity_poly.type
_entity_poly.pdbx_seq_one_letter_code
_entity_poly.pdbx_strand_id
1 'polypeptide(L)' 'MKYDITYECRSSEGVFRGGFEFESDQTPKTTDREVIDFALKDSIKFMQKGLGGLVILDISSRKGE' A
#
# COMPACT_ATOMS: atom_id res chain seq x y z
N MET A 1 -1.35 6.64 15.45
CA MET A 1 -1.84 7.61 14.44
C MET A 1 -2.31 6.84 13.22
N LYS A 2 -3.33 7.34 12.49
CA LYS A 2 -3.83 6.69 11.28
C LYS A 2 -3.27 7.37 10.04
N TYR A 3 -2.80 6.55 9.11
CA TYR A 3 -2.23 6.95 7.83
C TYR A 3 -3.04 6.29 6.71
N ASP A 4 -3.30 7.05 5.67
CA ASP A 4 -3.85 6.54 4.42
C ASP A 4 -2.68 6.23 3.50
N ILE A 5 -2.55 4.96 3.12
CA ILE A 5 -1.46 4.48 2.29
C ILE A 5 -2.03 4.20 0.90
N THR A 6 -1.49 4.87 -0.11
CA THR A 6 -1.80 4.58 -1.51
C THR A 6 -0.67 3.80 -2.14
N TYR A 7 -1.00 2.69 -2.82
CA TYR A 7 -0.03 1.84 -3.50
C TYR A 7 -0.44 1.56 -4.94
N GLU A 8 0.55 1.25 -5.76
CA GLU A 8 0.40 0.84 -7.15
C GLU A 8 1.03 -0.53 -7.33
N CYS A 9 0.26 -1.43 -7.94
CA CYS A 9 0.67 -2.76 -8.30
C CYS A 9 0.73 -2.89 -9.82
N ARG A 10 1.84 -3.44 -10.29
CA ARG A 10 2.04 -3.72 -11.71
C ARG A 10 1.99 -5.21 -11.92
N SER A 11 1.06 -5.62 -12.77
CA SER A 11 0.86 -7.00 -13.20
C SER A 11 0.89 -7.05 -14.71
N SER A 12 1.00 -8.25 -15.28
CA SER A 12 0.99 -8.44 -16.74
C SER A 12 -0.30 -7.96 -17.41
N GLU A 13 -1.41 -7.87 -16.65
CA GLU A 13 -2.71 -7.37 -17.13
C GLU A 13 -2.86 -5.85 -17.01
N GLY A 14 -1.93 -5.15 -16.36
CA GLY A 14 -1.96 -3.69 -16.23
C GLY A 14 -1.52 -3.17 -14.87
N VAL A 15 -1.78 -1.89 -14.65
CA VAL A 15 -1.44 -1.17 -13.43
C VAL A 15 -2.71 -0.98 -12.60
N PHE A 16 -2.70 -1.47 -11.38
CA PHE A 16 -3.77 -1.33 -10.41
C PHE A 16 -3.33 -0.40 -9.29
N ARG A 17 -4.23 0.46 -8.83
CA ARG A 17 -4.00 1.30 -7.66
C ARG A 17 -4.98 0.92 -6.56
N GLY A 18 -4.45 0.74 -5.36
CA GLY A 18 -5.20 0.43 -4.16
C GLY A 18 -4.76 1.33 -3.02
N GLY A 19 -5.54 1.35 -1.96
CA GLY A 19 -5.18 2.06 -0.74
C GLY A 19 -5.76 1.40 0.49
N PHE A 20 -5.09 1.56 1.62
CA PHE A 20 -5.50 1.02 2.90
C PHE A 20 -5.15 1.97 4.04
N GLU A 21 -5.94 1.87 5.11
CA GLU A 21 -5.66 2.58 6.36
C GLU A 21 -4.64 1.78 7.18
N PHE A 22 -3.56 2.45 7.58
CA PHE A 22 -2.49 1.88 8.39
C PHE A 22 -2.37 2.66 9.70
N GLU A 23 -2.48 1.95 10.82
CA GLU A 23 -2.31 2.54 12.14
C GLU A 23 -0.90 2.28 12.64
N SER A 24 -0.17 3.34 12.95
CA SER A 24 1.18 3.25 13.51
C SER A 24 1.44 4.38 14.49
N ASP A 25 2.28 4.11 15.49
CA ASP A 25 2.69 5.11 16.47
C ASP A 25 3.67 6.13 15.86
N GLN A 26 4.44 5.69 14.85
CA GLN A 26 5.43 6.48 14.14
C GLN A 26 4.96 6.79 12.72
N THR A 27 5.59 7.78 12.06
CA THR A 27 5.29 8.08 10.65
C THR A 27 5.86 6.97 9.76
N PRO A 28 5.02 6.16 9.09
CA PRO A 28 5.49 5.10 8.22
C PRO A 28 6.15 5.71 6.98
N LYS A 29 7.08 4.95 6.41
CA LYS A 29 7.79 5.26 5.17
C LYS A 29 7.39 4.27 4.08
N THR A 30 7.62 4.67 2.84
CA THR A 30 7.34 3.82 1.67
C THR A 30 8.19 2.55 1.63
N THR A 31 9.30 2.54 2.38
CA THR A 31 10.20 1.39 2.53
C THR A 31 9.94 0.58 3.79
N ASP A 32 8.98 0.96 4.63
CA ASP A 32 8.68 0.23 5.85
C ASP A 32 8.11 -1.15 5.51
N ARG A 33 8.72 -2.18 6.10
CA ARG A 33 8.40 -3.56 5.77
C ARG A 33 6.97 -3.93 6.13
N GLU A 34 6.44 -3.36 7.22
CA GLU A 34 5.06 -3.58 7.64
C GLU A 34 4.06 -2.98 6.65
N VAL A 35 4.32 -1.77 6.15
CA VAL A 35 3.49 -1.12 5.12
C VAL A 35 3.50 -1.93 3.84
N ILE A 36 4.68 -2.40 3.42
CA ILE A 36 4.83 -3.23 2.22
C ILE A 36 4.10 -4.58 2.40
N ASP A 37 4.21 -5.24 3.55
CA ASP A 37 3.53 -6.52 3.82
C ASP A 37 2.01 -6.37 3.81
N PHE A 38 1.49 -5.28 4.39
CA PHE A 38 0.06 -4.94 4.33
C PHE A 38 -0.40 -4.66 2.90
N ALA A 39 0.35 -3.85 2.16
CA ALA A 39 0.05 -3.55 0.76
C ALA A 39 0.05 -4.82 -0.08
N LEU A 40 1.02 -5.72 0.14
CA LEU A 40 1.07 -7.03 -0.52
C LEU A 40 -0.18 -7.85 -0.19
N LYS A 41 -0.54 -7.99 1.08
CA LYS A 41 -1.74 -8.73 1.50
C LYS A 41 -3.02 -8.18 0.92
N ASP A 42 -3.19 -6.86 0.90
CA ASP A 42 -4.38 -6.25 0.31
C ASP A 42 -4.39 -6.46 -1.22
N SER A 43 -3.23 -6.32 -1.84
CA SER A 43 -3.06 -6.49 -3.29
C SER A 43 -3.30 -7.92 -3.79
N ILE A 44 -3.18 -8.95 -2.93
CA ILE A 44 -3.51 -10.36 -3.27
C ILE A 44 -4.92 -10.49 -3.84
N LYS A 45 -5.87 -9.67 -3.40
CA LYS A 45 -7.25 -9.64 -3.94
C LYS A 45 -7.28 -9.33 -5.44
N PHE A 46 -6.33 -8.52 -5.90
CA PHE A 46 -6.18 -8.10 -7.30
C PHE A 46 -5.17 -8.98 -8.07
N MET A 47 -4.47 -9.88 -7.37
CA MET A 47 -3.32 -10.62 -7.90
C MET A 47 -3.56 -12.12 -7.89
N GLN A 48 -4.49 -12.59 -8.73
CA GLN A 48 -4.62 -14.03 -9.00
C GLN A 48 -3.54 -14.57 -9.95
N LYS A 49 -2.72 -13.72 -10.60
CA LYS A 49 -1.86 -14.14 -11.73
C LYS A 49 -0.38 -13.73 -11.69
N GLY A 50 0.17 -13.48 -10.52
CA GLY A 50 1.61 -13.24 -10.34
C GLY A 50 1.98 -11.75 -10.30
N LEU A 51 2.91 -11.44 -9.42
CA LEU A 51 3.24 -10.09 -8.98
C LEU A 51 4.45 -9.57 -9.78
N GLY A 52 4.24 -8.54 -10.61
CA GLY A 52 5.32 -7.88 -11.36
C GLY A 52 6.04 -6.80 -10.54
N GLY A 53 5.35 -6.22 -9.55
CA GLY A 53 5.91 -5.31 -8.56
C GLY A 53 4.83 -4.55 -7.79
N LEU A 54 5.16 -4.12 -6.58
CA LEU A 54 4.35 -3.24 -5.73
C LEU A 54 5.17 -2.02 -5.34
N VAL A 55 4.60 -0.83 -5.45
CA VAL A 55 5.22 0.43 -5.02
C VAL A 55 4.23 1.24 -4.18
N ILE A 56 4.69 1.75 -3.04
CA ILE A 56 3.91 2.71 -2.25
C ILE A 56 4.08 4.08 -2.90
N LEU A 57 2.98 4.69 -3.31
CA LEU A 57 2.95 5.99 -3.98
C LEU A 57 2.87 7.15 -3.00
N ASP A 58 2.00 7.02 -1.99
CA ASP A 58 1.70 8.10 -1.06
C ASP A 58 1.41 7.56 0.34
N ILE A 59 1.80 8.34 1.34
CA ILE A 59 1.54 8.09 2.76
C ILE A 59 1.03 9.40 3.33
N SER A 60 -0.28 9.48 3.52
CA SER A 60 -0.93 10.67 4.03
C SER A 60 -1.37 10.45 5.48
N SER A 61 -0.88 11.27 6.41
CA SER A 61 -1.42 11.23 7.77
C SER A 61 -2.84 11.75 7.76
N ARG A 62 -3.82 10.97 8.24
CA ARG A 62 -5.12 11.54 8.61
C ARG A 62 -4.94 12.38 9.88
N LYS A 63 -4.45 13.62 9.71
CA LYS A 63 -4.72 14.65 10.69
C LYS A 63 -6.21 14.97 10.55
N GLY A 64 -6.99 14.59 11.56
CA GLY A 64 -8.35 15.09 11.69
C GLY A 64 -8.31 16.61 11.65
N GLU A 65 -9.10 17.18 10.74
CA GLU A 65 -9.58 18.56 10.81
C GLU A 65 -10.29 18.82 12.15
#